data_AF-X1NHA3-F1
#
_entry.id   AF-X1NHA3-F1
#
_cell.length_a   1.000
_cell.length_b   1.000
_cell.length_c   1.000
_cell.angle_alpha   90.00
_cell.angle_beta   90.00
_cell.angle_gamma   90.00
#
_symmetry.space_group_name_H-M   'P 1'
#
loop_
_entity.id
_entity.type
_entity.pdbx_description
1 polymer ?
#
loop_
_entity_poly.entity_id
_entity_poly.type
_entity_poly.pdbx_seq_one_letter_code
_entity_poly.pdbx_strand_id
1 'polypeptide(L)'
;HSFGFGSTDMGNVSQVVPSIHPMVAIASPEILVHTPEFASAAASEAGNKGLLDAAKAMAMTVVDILSQPEMLGKIKQEFQSGHD
;
A
#
# COMPACT_ATOMS: atom_id res chain seq x y z
N HIS A 1 0.24 -8.69 18.34
CA HIS A 1 -0.92 -7.93 17.84
C HIS A 1 -1.63 -8.77 16.79
N SER A 2 -2.95 -8.94 16.90
CA SER A 2 -3.74 -9.49 15.80
C SER A 2 -3.86 -8.40 14.75
N PHE A 3 -3.19 -8.56 13.61
CA PHE A 3 -3.47 -7.74 12.44
C PHE A 3 -4.88 -8.09 11.98
N GLY A 4 -5.81 -7.11 12.01
CA GLY A 4 -7.13 -7.31 11.43
C GLY A 4 -6.99 -7.56 9.92
N PHE A 5 -7.82 -8.44 9.37
CA PHE A 5 -7.93 -8.57 7.91
C PHE A 5 -8.65 -7.34 7.35
N GLY A 6 -8.09 -6.76 6.28
CA GLY A 6 -8.74 -5.68 5.54
C GLY A 6 -9.82 -6.21 4.60
N SER A 7 -10.82 -5.38 4.28
CA SER A 7 -11.80 -5.64 3.22
C SER A 7 -11.80 -4.43 2.29
N THR A 8 -11.30 -4.63 1.07
CA THR A 8 -11.13 -3.58 0.04
C THR A 8 -11.33 -4.17 -1.35
N ASP A 9 -11.89 -3.36 -2.25
CA ASP A 9 -12.01 -3.65 -3.68
C ASP A 9 -10.65 -3.81 -4.39
N MET A 10 -9.56 -3.31 -3.81
CA MET A 10 -8.20 -3.57 -4.31
C MET A 10 -7.89 -5.08 -4.33
N GLY A 11 -8.53 -5.87 -3.46
CA GLY A 11 -8.44 -7.33 -3.48
C GLY A 11 -9.04 -7.97 -4.75
N ASN A 12 -10.05 -7.34 -5.36
CA ASN A 12 -10.56 -7.77 -6.67
C ASN A 12 -9.57 -7.42 -7.79
N VAL A 13 -8.98 -6.22 -7.75
CA VAL A 13 -7.95 -5.79 -8.71
C VAL A 13 -6.72 -6.71 -8.66
N SER A 14 -6.33 -7.14 -7.46
CA SER A 14 -5.20 -8.04 -7.26
C SER A 14 -5.40 -9.45 -7.81
N GLN A 15 -6.60 -9.82 -8.26
CA GLN A 15 -6.84 -11.07 -8.99
C GLN A 15 -6.54 -10.93 -10.49
N VAL A 16 -6.44 -9.71 -11.01
CA VAL A 16 -6.31 -9.44 -12.45
C VAL A 16 -4.91 -8.93 -12.81
N VAL A 17 -4.29 -8.14 -11.93
CA VAL A 17 -2.96 -7.56 -12.16
C VAL A 17 -2.09 -7.59 -10.90
N PRO A 18 -0.75 -7.65 -11.04
CA PRO A 18 0.16 -7.47 -9.92
C PRO A 18 -0.14 -6.17 -9.17
N SER A 19 -0.33 -6.27 -7.86
CA SER A 19 -0.96 -5.23 -7.05
C SER A 19 -0.38 -5.17 -5.64
N ILE A 20 -0.36 -3.99 -5.04
CA ILE A 20 -0.03 -3.78 -3.62
C ILE A 20 -1.08 -2.90 -2.94
N HIS A 21 -1.30 -3.10 -1.64
CA HIS A 21 -2.13 -2.22 -0.80
C HIS A 21 -1.40 -1.95 0.54
N PRO A 22 -0.32 -1.15 0.52
CA PRO A 22 0.49 -0.88 1.71
C PRO A 22 -0.21 0.12 2.64
N MET A 23 0.17 0.09 3.92
CA MET A 23 -0.25 1.10 4.90
C MET A 23 0.94 1.94 5.37
N VAL A 24 0.73 3.25 5.48
CA VAL A 24 1.68 4.20 6.07
C VAL A 24 1.09 4.74 7.36
N ALA A 25 1.86 4.70 8.44
CA ALA A 25 1.39 5.14 9.76
C ALA A 25 1.28 6.67 9.81
N ILE A 26 0.11 7.16 10.20
CA ILE A 26 -0.16 8.60 10.42
C ILE A 26 -0.63 8.92 11.85
N ALA A 27 -0.76 7.89 12.68
CA ALA A 27 -1.30 7.95 14.04
C ALA A 27 -0.58 6.91 14.91
N SER A 28 -0.75 7.03 16.23
CA SER A 28 -0.24 6.04 17.19
C SER A 28 -0.93 4.67 16.98
N PRO A 29 -0.27 3.53 17.25
CA PRO A 29 -0.86 2.20 17.05
C PRO A 29 -2.17 1.95 17.81
N GLU A 30 -2.44 2.69 18.87
CA GLU A 30 -3.65 2.62 19.68
C GLU A 30 -4.87 3.29 19.01
N ILE A 31 -4.63 4.15 18.01
CA ILE A 31 -5.70 4.83 17.25
C ILE A 31 -6.12 3.93 16.09
N LEU A 32 -7.29 3.31 16.24
CA LEU A 32 -7.85 2.40 15.24
C LEU A 32 -8.39 3.17 14.02
N VAL A 33 -8.28 2.55 12.85
CA VAL A 33 -9.01 3.00 11.65
C VAL A 33 -10.52 3.00 11.91
N HIS A 34 -11.27 3.81 11.15
CA HIS A 34 -12.72 4.01 11.31
C HIS A 34 -13.15 4.71 12.63
N THR A 35 -12.29 5.53 13.20
CA THR A 35 -12.61 6.35 14.39
C THR A 35 -12.53 7.85 14.09
N PRO A 36 -13.25 8.72 14.83
CA PRO A 36 -13.11 10.18 14.72
C PRO A 36 -11.68 10.68 14.99
N GLU A 37 -10.95 9.99 15.87
CA GLU A 37 -9.56 10.28 16.19
C GLU A 37 -8.66 10.02 14.99
N PHE A 38 -8.85 8.92 14.27
CA PHE A 38 -8.11 8.64 13.04
C PHE A 38 -8.45 9.63 11.92
N ALA A 39 -9.70 10.07 11.82
CA ALA A 39 -10.09 11.13 10.88
C ALA A 39 -9.37 12.45 11.19
N SER A 40 -9.25 12.80 12.47
CA SER A 40 -8.49 13.98 12.92
C SER A 40 -6.99 13.83 12.62
N ALA A 41 -6.43 12.63 12.82
CA ALA A 41 -5.04 12.33 12.48
C ALA A 41 -4.78 12.44 10.97
N ALA A 42 -5.73 12.00 10.13
CA ALA A 42 -5.63 12.11 8.67
C ALA A 42 -5.58 13.57 8.18
N ALA A 43 -6.28 14.48 8.86
CA ALA A 43 -6.26 15.92 8.56
C ALA A 43 -5.09 16.68 9.21
N SER A 44 -4.22 16.00 9.96
CA SER A 44 -3.13 16.62 10.71
C SER A 44 -1.85 16.81 9.88
N GLU A 45 -0.87 17.52 10.43
CA GLU A 45 0.48 17.61 9.84
C GLU A 45 1.15 16.24 9.69
N ALA A 46 0.94 15.32 10.64
CA ALA A 46 1.43 13.94 10.55
C ALA A 46 0.75 13.18 9.39
N GLY A 47 -0.55 13.40 9.19
CA GLY A 47 -1.30 12.88 8.04
C GLY A 47 -0.73 13.37 6.72
N ASN A 48 -0.47 14.68 6.60
CA ASN A 48 0.15 15.27 5.41
C ASN A 48 1.57 14.74 5.15
N LYS A 49 2.37 14.54 6.20
CA LYS A 49 3.69 13.91 6.07
C LYS A 49 3.58 12.47 5.56
N GLY A 50 2.69 11.68 6.16
CA GLY A 50 2.46 10.30 5.71
C GLY A 50 1.96 10.22 4.27
N LEU A 51 1.13 11.18 3.82
CA LEU A 51 0.72 11.30 2.42
C LEU A 51 1.92 11.51 1.50
N LEU A 52 2.83 12.43 1.84
CA LEU A 52 4.03 12.68 1.04
C LEU A 52 4.98 11.47 1.04
N ASP A 53 5.12 10.78 2.17
CA ASP A 53 5.93 9.57 2.27
C ASP A 53 5.34 8.43 1.41
N ALA A 54 4.01 8.23 1.45
CA ALA A 54 3.31 7.26 0.61
C ALA A 54 3.46 7.57 -0.89
N ALA A 55 3.28 8.84 -1.28
CA ALA A 55 3.44 9.27 -2.66
C ALA A 55 4.86 9.04 -3.18
N LYS A 56 5.88 9.40 -2.39
CA LYS A 56 7.28 9.15 -2.73
C LYS A 56 7.59 7.66 -2.81
N ALA A 57 7.10 6.86 -1.85
CA ALA A 57 7.31 5.43 -1.85
C ALA A 57 6.73 4.79 -3.12
N MET A 58 5.49 5.13 -3.51
CA MET A 58 4.89 4.64 -4.76
C MET A 58 5.71 5.06 -6.00
N ALA A 59 6.14 6.33 -6.06
CA ALA A 59 6.95 6.82 -7.18
C ALA A 59 8.29 6.10 -7.26
N MET A 60 8.97 5.89 -6.13
CA MET A 60 10.24 5.19 -6.08
C MET A 60 10.09 3.71 -6.43
N THR A 61 9.01 3.03 -6.01
CA THR A 61 8.71 1.67 -6.47
C THR A 61 8.58 1.60 -7.99
N VAL A 62 7.92 2.59 -8.61
CA VAL A 62 7.84 2.66 -10.08
C VAL A 62 9.21 2.90 -10.69
N VAL A 63 10.02 3.80 -10.12
CA VAL A 63 11.40 4.04 -10.57
C VAL A 63 12.23 2.77 -10.52
N ASP A 64 12.16 2.00 -9.44
CA ASP A 64 12.88 0.73 -9.29
C ASP A 64 12.49 -0.28 -10.37
N ILE A 65 11.18 -0.42 -10.63
CA ILE A 65 10.64 -1.31 -11.67
C ILE A 65 11.11 -0.89 -13.06
N LEU A 66 11.09 0.41 -13.37
CA LEU A 66 11.49 0.93 -14.68
C LEU A 66 13.00 0.93 -14.89
N SER A 67 13.78 1.04 -13.81
CA SER A 67 15.25 1.07 -13.85
C SER A 67 15.88 -0.32 -13.92
N GLN A 68 15.13 -1.38 -13.62
CA GLN A 68 15.56 -2.78 -13.63
C GLN A 68 14.69 -3.59 -14.59
N PRO A 69 15.03 -3.70 -15.89
CA PRO A 69 14.17 -4.30 -16.91
C PRO A 69 13.68 -5.72 -16.60
N GLU A 70 14.49 -6.51 -15.89
CA GLU A 70 14.14 -7.86 -15.47
C GLU A 70 13.13 -7.91 -14.33
N MET A 71 13.00 -6.84 -13.53
CA MET A 71 12.13 -6.79 -12.36
C MET A 71 10.66 -6.91 -12.76
N LEU A 72 10.22 -6.18 -13.80
CA LEU A 72 8.85 -6.30 -14.30
C LEU A 72 8.54 -7.71 -14.82
N GLY A 73 9.52 -8.37 -15.46
CA GLY A 73 9.40 -9.75 -15.90
C GLY A 73 9.14 -10.71 -14.73
N LYS A 74 9.94 -10.58 -13.66
CA LYS A 74 9.80 -11.37 -12.43
C LYS A 74 8.45 -11.15 -11.74
N ILE A 75 8.01 -9.89 -11.60
CA ILE A 75 6.71 -9.54 -11.00
C ILE A 75 5.56 -10.22 -11.76
N LYS A 76 5.58 -10.16 -13.10
CA LYS A 76 4.56 -10.79 -13.95
C LYS A 76 4.58 -12.32 -13.84
N GLN A 77 5.78 -12.90 -13.82
CA GLN A 77 5.94 -14.35 -13.70
C GLN A 77 5.42 -14.86 -12.36
N GLU A 78 5.81 -14.23 -11.25
CA GLU A 78 5.35 -14.59 -9.90
C GLU A 78 3.83 -14.49 -9.79
N PHE A 79 3.26 -13.40 -10.32
CA PHE A 79 1.81 -13.24 -10.36
C PHE A 79 1.11 -14.38 -11.11
N GLN A 80 1.61 -14.79 -12.28
CA GLN A 80 1.02 -15.88 -13.05
C GLN A 80 1.15 -17.23 -12.36
N SER A 81 2.31 -17.53 -11.76
CA SER A 81 2.54 -18.81 -11.06
C SER A 81 1.69 -19.01 -9.81
N GLY A 82 1.14 -17.93 -9.22
CA GLY A 82 0.18 -18.02 -8.11
C GLY A 82 -1.28 -18.24 -8.54
N HIS A 83 -1.56 -18.21 -9.84
CA HIS A 83 -2.90 -18.45 -10.42
C HIS A 83 -3.02 -19.83 -11.10
N ASP A 84 -1.99 -20.68 -11.05
CA ASP A 84 -1.99 -22.09 -11.46
C ASP A 84 -2.36 -23.01 -10.27
#